data_AF-A0A536EJ11-F1
#
_entry.id   AF-A0A536EJ11-F1
#
_cell.length_a   1.000
_cell.length_b   1.000
_cell.length_c   1.000
_cell.angle_alpha   90.00
_cell.angle_beta   90.00
_cell.angle_gamma   90.00
#
_symmetry.space_group_name_H-M   'P 1'
#
loop_
_entity.id
_entity.type
_entity.pdbx_description
1 polymer ?
#
loop_
_entity_poly.entity_id
_entity_poly.type
_entity_poly.pdbx_seq_one_letter_code
_entity_poly.pdbx_strand_id
1 'polypeptide(L)'
;MTAASNDLRARFGSLRSEDVAALDHAAQEIGISTMQLMEIAGWQVARCAWHMIGERPGTIAVVAGRGNNGGDGLVAARHLATWGCDVRTWVIAAETDLTGLVASHAETARRNGVSITVSTHIGAVRGSVDGVDLMIDGILGTGLHTAPRPPQAAAIEALNASSSPVLAIDVPSGLDATTGEVFTPSVLAAATCTLVGVKAGLWASRALAGDLWVADIGMPRAAWDACGLTPPTDVRAGALVSVPSGTSKMS
;
A
#
# COMPACT_ATOMS: atom_id res chain seq x y z
N MET A 1 11.97 3.98 -24.65
CA MET A 1 12.51 3.63 -23.32
C MET A 1 14.02 3.43 -23.45
N THR A 2 14.81 3.94 -22.51
CA THR A 2 16.27 3.76 -22.49
C THR A 2 16.65 2.38 -21.93
N ALA A 3 17.85 1.87 -22.25
CA ALA A 3 18.33 0.59 -21.71
C ALA A 3 18.35 0.57 -20.16
N ALA A 4 18.70 1.71 -19.53
CA ALA A 4 18.65 1.86 -18.08
C ALA A 4 17.23 1.79 -17.49
N SER A 5 16.21 2.27 -18.22
CA SER A 5 14.82 2.14 -17.80
C SER A 5 14.32 0.69 -17.91
N ASN A 6 14.80 -0.06 -18.91
CA ASN A 6 14.47 -1.48 -19.05
C ASN A 6 15.14 -2.33 -17.96
N ASP A 7 16.36 -1.98 -17.52
CA ASP A 7 17.05 -2.63 -16.40
C ASP A 7 16.27 -2.51 -15.09
N LEU A 8 15.82 -1.30 -14.73
CA LEU A 8 15.04 -1.08 -13.51
C LEU A 8 13.72 -1.88 -13.50
N ARG A 9 13.03 -1.97 -14.65
CA ARG A 9 11.79 -2.75 -14.77
C ARG A 9 12.02 -4.25 -14.60
N ALA A 10 13.13 -4.79 -15.13
CA ALA A 10 13.48 -6.19 -14.92
C ALA A 10 13.85 -6.49 -13.46
N ARG A 11 14.52 -5.55 -12.79
CA ARG A 11 14.99 -5.71 -11.42
C ARG A 11 13.90 -5.56 -10.37
N PHE A 12 13.00 -4.60 -10.56
CA PHE A 12 12.00 -4.21 -9.56
C PHE A 12 10.55 -4.49 -9.98
N GLY A 13 10.30 -4.85 -11.23
CA GLY A 13 8.98 -5.19 -11.76
C GLY A 13 8.35 -4.09 -12.60
N SER A 14 7.31 -4.45 -13.35
CA SER A 14 6.48 -3.55 -14.13
C SER A 14 5.09 -4.18 -14.32
N LEU A 15 4.41 -4.45 -13.22
CA LEU A 15 3.18 -5.23 -13.18
C LEU A 15 1.94 -4.36 -13.44
N ARG A 16 1.04 -4.84 -14.28
CA ARG A 16 -0.29 -4.27 -14.47
C ARG A 16 -1.24 -4.81 -13.40
N SER A 17 -2.39 -4.15 -13.23
CA SER A 17 -3.44 -4.62 -12.31
C SER A 17 -3.90 -6.05 -12.65
N GLU A 18 -3.99 -6.36 -13.95
CA GLU A 18 -4.32 -7.71 -14.43
C GLU A 18 -3.23 -8.75 -14.10
N ASP A 19 -1.94 -8.37 -14.14
CA ASP A 19 -0.84 -9.27 -13.77
C ASP A 19 -0.90 -9.61 -12.29
N VAL A 20 -1.15 -8.62 -11.43
CA VAL A 20 -1.29 -8.83 -9.98
C VAL A 20 -2.50 -9.72 -9.67
N ALA A 21 -3.64 -9.46 -10.30
CA ALA A 21 -4.84 -10.29 -10.12
C ALA A 21 -4.62 -11.73 -10.58
N ALA A 22 -3.90 -11.93 -11.70
CA ALA A 22 -3.55 -13.27 -12.19
C ALA A 22 -2.61 -13.99 -11.22
N LEU A 23 -1.60 -13.30 -10.70
CA LEU A 23 -0.66 -13.87 -9.71
C LEU A 23 -1.37 -14.25 -8.42
N ASP A 24 -2.24 -13.39 -7.89
CA ASP A 24 -3.04 -13.68 -6.69
C ASP A 24 -3.93 -14.90 -6.90
N HIS A 25 -4.60 -15.01 -8.05
CA HIS A 25 -5.42 -16.17 -8.39
C HIS A 25 -4.58 -17.45 -8.50
N ALA A 26 -3.46 -17.41 -9.24
CA ALA A 26 -2.57 -18.55 -9.38
C ALA A 26 -1.98 -19.00 -8.04
N ALA A 27 -1.69 -18.06 -7.13
CA ALA A 27 -1.25 -18.37 -5.76
C ALA A 27 -2.35 -19.09 -4.96
N GLN A 28 -3.61 -18.68 -5.10
CA GLN A 28 -4.74 -19.37 -4.47
C GLN A 28 -4.92 -20.80 -5.01
N GLU A 29 -4.81 -21.00 -6.32
CA GLU A 29 -4.94 -22.33 -6.96
C GLU A 29 -3.91 -23.34 -6.44
N ILE A 30 -2.73 -22.87 -6.03
CA ILE A 30 -1.66 -23.69 -5.44
C ILE A 30 -1.68 -23.71 -3.90
N GLY A 31 -2.74 -23.18 -3.28
CA GLY A 31 -2.99 -23.30 -1.84
C GLY A 31 -2.45 -22.16 -0.97
N ILE A 32 -1.99 -21.06 -1.55
CA ILE A 32 -1.61 -19.86 -0.81
C ILE A 32 -2.81 -18.91 -0.73
N SER A 33 -3.37 -18.76 0.45
CA SER A 33 -4.55 -17.92 0.65
C SER A 33 -4.22 -16.43 0.60
N THR A 34 -5.19 -15.61 0.22
CA THR A 34 -5.07 -14.14 0.30
C THR A 34 -4.79 -13.66 1.72
N MET A 35 -5.29 -14.36 2.74
CA MET A 35 -4.98 -14.04 4.14
C MET A 35 -3.47 -14.16 4.43
N GLN A 36 -2.81 -15.19 3.90
CA GLN A 36 -1.37 -15.38 4.08
C GLN A 36 -0.56 -14.30 3.35
N LEU A 37 -0.94 -13.97 2.11
CA LEU A 37 -0.27 -12.90 1.35
C LEU A 37 -0.47 -11.53 2.02
N MET A 38 -1.68 -11.21 2.47
CA MET A 38 -2.04 -9.97 3.16
C MET A 38 -1.31 -9.81 4.49
N GLU A 39 -1.13 -10.88 5.25
CA GLU A 39 -0.37 -10.84 6.52
C GLU A 39 1.10 -10.46 6.27
N ILE A 40 1.72 -10.98 5.21
CA ILE A 40 3.10 -10.63 4.84
C ILE A 40 3.15 -9.22 4.25
N ALA A 41 2.19 -8.85 3.39
CA ALA A 41 2.10 -7.51 2.81
C ALA A 41 1.99 -6.42 3.87
N GLY A 42 1.06 -6.55 4.81
CA GLY A 42 0.91 -5.60 5.91
C GLY A 42 2.12 -5.58 6.85
N TRP A 43 2.79 -6.72 7.08
CA TRP A 43 4.08 -6.73 7.80
C TRP A 43 5.15 -5.90 7.09
N GLN A 44 5.23 -6.00 5.75
CA GLN A 44 6.19 -5.23 4.97
C GLN A 44 5.85 -3.74 4.94
N VAL A 45 4.56 -3.39 4.86
CA VAL A 45 4.10 -2.00 4.99
C VAL A 45 4.50 -1.45 6.37
N ALA A 46 4.28 -2.21 7.44
CA ALA A 46 4.71 -1.81 8.78
C ALA A 46 6.23 -1.59 8.82
N ARG A 47 7.04 -2.48 8.24
CA ARG A 47 8.51 -2.31 8.18
C ARG A 47 8.91 -1.03 7.43
N CYS A 48 8.24 -0.73 6.33
CA CYS A 48 8.47 0.51 5.58
C CYS A 48 8.13 1.75 6.43
N ALA A 49 6.97 1.73 7.09
CA ALA A 49 6.55 2.79 8.00
C ALA A 49 7.54 3.00 9.16
N TRP A 50 8.00 1.90 9.77
CA TRP A 50 8.99 1.91 10.85
C TRP A 50 10.31 2.54 10.41
N HIS A 51 10.77 2.22 9.20
CA HIS A 51 11.97 2.84 8.64
C HIS A 51 11.78 4.35 8.42
N MET A 52 10.63 4.77 7.88
CA MET A 52 10.33 6.19 7.61
C MET A 52 10.30 7.05 8.89
N ILE A 53 9.86 6.50 10.01
CA ILE A 53 9.83 7.21 11.30
C ILE A 53 11.16 7.14 12.07
N GLY A 54 12.22 6.59 11.46
CA GLY A 54 13.55 6.50 12.05
C GLY A 54 13.73 5.35 13.03
N GLU A 55 13.00 4.25 12.83
CA GLU A 55 13.12 2.99 13.57
C GLU A 55 12.89 3.13 15.08
N ARG A 56 11.94 4.00 15.44
CA ARG A 56 11.50 4.26 16.81
C ARG A 56 9.99 4.28 16.91
N PRO A 57 9.41 4.04 18.10
CA PRO A 57 7.99 4.29 18.32
C PRO A 57 7.61 5.73 17.99
N GLY A 58 6.43 5.89 17.39
CA GLY A 58 5.85 7.16 17.01
C GLY A 58 4.33 7.09 16.95
N THR A 59 3.73 8.18 16.49
CA THR A 59 2.29 8.32 16.28
C THR A 59 1.94 8.05 14.82
N ILE A 60 1.03 7.11 14.57
CA ILE A 60 0.66 6.68 13.22
C ILE A 60 -0.83 6.82 13.02
N ALA A 61 -1.22 7.42 11.90
CA ALA A 61 -2.59 7.42 11.42
C ALA A 61 -2.72 6.49 10.21
N VAL A 62 -3.62 5.51 10.26
CA VAL A 62 -3.91 4.63 9.12
C VAL A 62 -5.29 4.96 8.57
N VAL A 63 -5.39 5.24 7.27
CA VAL A 63 -6.67 5.45 6.59
C VAL A 63 -6.87 4.32 5.58
N ALA A 64 -7.77 3.40 5.91
CA ALA A 64 -7.99 2.16 5.19
C ALA A 64 -9.32 2.17 4.44
N GLY A 65 -9.37 1.53 3.28
CA GLY A 65 -10.60 1.22 2.55
C GLY A 65 -11.20 -0.10 2.96
N ARG A 66 -12.27 -0.51 2.25
CA ARG A 66 -12.94 -1.81 2.44
C ARG A 66 -12.33 -2.98 1.65
N GLY A 67 -11.31 -2.71 0.83
CA GLY A 67 -10.68 -3.70 -0.05
C GLY A 67 -9.38 -4.26 0.53
N ASN A 68 -8.66 -5.04 -0.28
CA ASN A 68 -7.39 -5.67 0.13
C ASN A 68 -6.37 -4.66 0.65
N ASN A 69 -6.23 -3.49 -0.01
CA ASN A 69 -5.31 -2.43 0.43
C ASN A 69 -5.61 -1.93 1.86
N GLY A 70 -6.90 -1.91 2.23
CA GLY A 70 -7.32 -1.58 3.59
C GLY A 70 -6.99 -2.69 4.58
N GLY A 71 -7.10 -3.96 4.16
CA GLY A 71 -6.64 -5.12 4.92
C GLY A 71 -5.14 -5.07 5.21
N ASP A 72 -4.32 -4.76 4.21
CA ASP A 72 -2.86 -4.56 4.37
C ASP A 72 -2.57 -3.46 5.39
N GLY A 73 -3.31 -2.33 5.32
CA GLY A 73 -3.21 -1.24 6.29
C GLY A 73 -3.60 -1.65 7.71
N LEU A 74 -4.62 -2.48 7.89
CA LEU A 74 -5.04 -2.99 9.20
C LEU A 74 -4.02 -3.97 9.80
N VAL A 75 -3.42 -4.82 8.97
CA VAL A 75 -2.31 -5.69 9.38
C VAL A 75 -1.11 -4.85 9.78
N ALA A 76 -0.76 -3.82 8.98
CA ALA A 76 0.33 -2.91 9.29
C ALA A 76 0.09 -2.17 10.61
N ALA A 77 -1.12 -1.67 10.83
CA ALA A 77 -1.53 -1.01 12.07
C ALA A 77 -1.29 -1.90 13.30
N ARG A 78 -1.70 -3.17 13.22
CA ARG A 78 -1.50 -4.14 14.32
C ARG A 78 -0.03 -4.39 14.61
N HIS A 79 0.81 -4.55 13.59
CA HIS A 79 2.24 -4.77 13.79
C HIS A 79 2.96 -3.52 14.34
N LEU A 80 2.62 -2.32 13.82
CA LEU A 80 3.16 -1.06 14.35
C LEU A 80 2.77 -0.83 15.82
N ALA A 81 1.53 -1.14 16.20
CA ALA A 81 1.10 -1.10 17.60
C ALA A 81 1.87 -2.12 18.46
N THR A 82 2.13 -3.32 17.92
CA THR A 82 2.97 -4.34 18.58
C THR A 82 4.40 -3.85 18.80
N TRP A 83 4.92 -3.00 17.91
CA TRP A 83 6.25 -2.39 18.03
C TRP A 83 6.27 -1.12 18.90
N GLY A 84 5.14 -0.77 19.53
CA GLY A 84 5.03 0.31 20.50
C GLY A 84 4.57 1.65 19.94
N CYS A 85 4.19 1.73 18.66
CA CYS A 85 3.60 2.95 18.11
C CYS A 85 2.19 3.20 18.67
N ASP A 86 1.84 4.47 18.82
CA ASP A 86 0.45 4.88 19.03
C ASP A 86 -0.26 4.93 17.69
N VAL A 87 -1.15 3.96 17.43
CA VAL A 87 -1.80 3.77 16.14
C VAL A 87 -3.30 4.05 16.23
N ARG A 88 -3.76 5.00 15.42
CA ARG A 88 -5.19 5.27 15.21
C ARG A 88 -5.55 4.93 13.77
N THR A 89 -6.64 4.20 13.59
CA THR A 89 -7.07 3.73 12.26
C THR A 89 -8.49 4.16 11.95
N TRP A 90 -8.70 4.63 10.73
CA TRP A 90 -10.00 4.91 10.16
C TRP A 90 -10.27 3.98 8.99
N VAL A 91 -11.35 3.21 9.06
CA VAL A 91 -11.83 2.44 7.91
C VAL A 91 -12.96 3.22 7.25
N ILE A 92 -12.73 3.67 6.02
CA ILE A 92 -13.63 4.54 5.27
C ILE A 92 -14.70 3.69 4.57
N ALA A 93 -15.63 3.18 5.37
CA ALA A 93 -16.71 2.30 4.96
C ALA A 93 -17.90 2.44 5.93
N ALA A 94 -19.08 1.94 5.53
CA ALA A 94 -20.13 1.65 6.49
C ALA A 94 -19.76 0.39 7.28
N GLU A 95 -20.15 0.28 8.56
CA GLU A 95 -19.89 -0.93 9.36
C GLU A 95 -20.47 -2.19 8.70
N THR A 96 -21.62 -2.08 8.03
CA THR A 96 -22.25 -3.17 7.28
C THR A 96 -21.43 -3.63 6.06
N ASP A 97 -20.54 -2.79 5.56
CA ASP A 97 -19.69 -3.09 4.40
C ASP A 97 -18.36 -3.74 4.82
N LEU A 98 -18.06 -3.74 6.12
CA LEU A 98 -16.87 -4.35 6.67
C LEU A 98 -17.07 -5.87 6.74
N THR A 99 -16.60 -6.57 5.73
CA THR A 99 -16.78 -8.02 5.58
C THR A 99 -15.47 -8.72 5.21
N GLY A 100 -15.48 -10.06 5.23
CA GLY A 100 -14.35 -10.89 4.78
C GLY A 100 -13.05 -10.62 5.56
N LEU A 101 -11.94 -10.55 4.82
CA LEU A 101 -10.61 -10.37 5.40
C LEU A 101 -10.45 -9.03 6.13
N VAL A 102 -11.01 -7.95 5.60
CA VAL A 102 -10.91 -6.62 6.22
C VAL A 102 -11.60 -6.61 7.58
N ALA A 103 -12.77 -7.23 7.71
CA ALA A 103 -13.44 -7.41 9.00
C ALA A 103 -12.60 -8.23 9.98
N SER A 104 -12.03 -9.35 9.51
CA SER A 104 -11.18 -10.23 10.33
C SER A 104 -9.95 -9.49 10.86
N HIS A 105 -9.27 -8.72 10.00
CA HIS A 105 -8.09 -7.94 10.39
C HIS A 105 -8.45 -6.74 11.27
N ALA A 106 -9.57 -6.07 11.04
CA ALA A 106 -10.06 -5.01 11.92
C ALA A 106 -10.35 -5.54 13.34
N GLU A 107 -11.03 -6.67 13.45
CA GLU A 107 -11.31 -7.31 14.74
C GLU A 107 -10.02 -7.75 15.43
N THR A 108 -9.10 -8.37 14.69
CA THR A 108 -7.80 -8.79 15.21
C THR A 108 -7.00 -7.59 15.71
N ALA A 109 -6.94 -6.50 14.94
CA ALA A 109 -6.24 -5.28 15.32
C ALA A 109 -6.86 -4.62 16.57
N ARG A 110 -8.20 -4.55 16.68
CA ARG A 110 -8.90 -4.07 17.89
C ARG A 110 -8.50 -4.88 19.13
N ARG A 111 -8.49 -6.22 19.03
CA ARG A 111 -8.09 -7.10 20.14
C ARG A 111 -6.61 -6.96 20.54
N ASN A 112 -5.78 -6.42 19.64
CA ASN A 112 -4.37 -6.10 19.90
C ASN A 112 -4.16 -4.63 20.28
N GLY A 113 -5.23 -3.90 20.64
CA GLY A 113 -5.14 -2.55 21.20
C GLY A 113 -5.12 -1.42 20.18
N VAL A 114 -5.34 -1.68 18.89
CA VAL A 114 -5.46 -0.63 17.87
C VAL A 114 -6.82 0.06 17.99
N SER A 115 -6.82 1.39 18.08
CA SER A 115 -8.05 2.19 18.06
C SER A 115 -8.57 2.30 16.63
N ILE A 116 -9.73 1.70 16.34
CA ILE A 116 -10.32 1.66 14.99
C ILE A 116 -11.69 2.32 14.97
N THR A 117 -11.81 3.37 14.18
CA THR A 117 -13.08 4.03 13.84
C THR A 117 -13.51 3.61 12.44
N VAL A 118 -14.69 3.03 12.29
CA VAL A 118 -15.27 2.75 10.98
C VAL A 118 -16.32 3.81 10.71
N SER A 119 -16.18 4.56 9.61
CA SER A 119 -17.12 5.62 9.29
C SER A 119 -17.06 6.00 7.82
N THR A 120 -18.22 6.36 7.27
CA THR A 120 -18.32 7.06 5.98
C THR A 120 -18.15 8.57 6.13
N HIS A 121 -18.13 9.10 7.36
CA HIS A 121 -18.00 10.53 7.63
C HIS A 121 -16.55 10.95 7.83
N ILE A 122 -16.05 11.77 6.89
CA ILE A 122 -14.66 12.21 6.90
C ILE A 122 -14.29 13.15 8.04
N GLY A 123 -15.28 13.77 8.70
CA GLY A 123 -15.05 14.60 9.89
C GLY A 123 -14.33 13.84 11.01
N ALA A 124 -14.38 12.50 11.02
CA ALA A 124 -13.60 11.67 11.93
C ALA A 124 -12.09 11.65 11.60
N VAL A 125 -11.72 11.82 10.33
CA VAL A 125 -10.33 11.80 9.83
C VAL A 125 -9.73 13.22 9.89
N ARG A 126 -10.47 14.22 9.40
CA ARG A 126 -10.02 15.62 9.40
C ARG A 126 -9.76 16.10 10.84
N GLY A 127 -8.55 16.61 11.09
CA GLY A 127 -8.08 17.05 12.41
C GLY A 127 -7.54 15.93 13.29
N SER A 128 -7.91 14.66 13.05
CA SER A 128 -7.38 13.53 13.82
C SER A 128 -6.05 13.01 13.27
N VAL A 129 -5.82 13.17 11.96
CA VAL A 129 -4.60 12.69 11.28
C VAL A 129 -3.47 13.72 11.25
N ASP A 130 -3.69 14.95 11.69
CA ASP A 130 -2.66 15.99 11.64
C ASP A 130 -1.70 15.91 12.84
N GLY A 131 -0.44 16.27 12.61
CA GLY A 131 0.60 16.27 13.65
C GLY A 131 1.10 14.89 14.08
N VAL A 132 0.75 13.82 13.34
CA VAL A 132 1.33 12.49 13.54
C VAL A 132 2.70 12.36 12.88
N ASP A 133 3.53 11.42 13.33
CA ASP A 133 4.83 11.16 12.71
C ASP A 133 4.70 10.60 11.28
N LEU A 134 3.63 9.82 11.00
CA LEU A 134 3.35 9.27 9.67
C LEU A 134 1.87 8.92 9.48
N MET A 135 1.36 9.21 8.28
CA MET A 135 0.07 8.70 7.80
C MET A 135 0.28 7.54 6.83
N ILE A 136 -0.63 6.56 6.83
CA ILE A 136 -0.63 5.43 5.89
C ILE A 136 -1.91 5.47 5.05
N ASP A 137 -1.75 5.55 3.74
CA ASP A 137 -2.82 5.44 2.75
C ASP A 137 -3.02 3.99 2.32
N GLY A 138 -4.11 3.39 2.81
CA GLY A 138 -4.62 2.09 2.38
C GLY A 138 -6.05 2.20 1.81
N ILE A 139 -6.42 3.34 1.21
CA ILE A 139 -7.82 3.63 0.83
C ILE A 139 -8.23 2.84 -0.41
N LEU A 140 -7.45 2.93 -1.49
CA LEU A 140 -7.68 2.29 -2.79
C LEU A 140 -6.41 1.59 -3.24
N GLY A 141 -6.55 0.43 -3.90
CA GLY A 141 -5.43 -0.33 -4.45
C GLY A 141 -5.47 -0.40 -5.98
N THR A 142 -4.88 -1.46 -6.54
CA THR A 142 -4.68 -1.64 -8.00
C THR A 142 -5.94 -1.75 -8.86
N GLY A 143 -7.11 -2.00 -8.26
CA GLY A 143 -8.39 -2.15 -8.97
C GLY A 143 -9.10 -0.83 -9.32
N LEU A 144 -8.45 0.33 -9.11
CA LEU A 144 -9.02 1.62 -9.45
C LEU A 144 -8.87 1.92 -10.95
N HIS A 145 -9.99 2.18 -11.63
CA HIS A 145 -10.04 2.56 -13.05
C HIS A 145 -10.84 3.84 -13.31
N THR A 146 -11.30 4.51 -12.25
CA THR A 146 -12.11 5.72 -12.34
C THR A 146 -11.78 6.65 -11.19
N ALA A 147 -12.12 7.93 -11.31
CA ALA A 147 -11.89 8.88 -10.23
C ALA A 147 -12.52 8.47 -8.88
N PRO A 148 -11.80 8.68 -7.75
CA PRO A 148 -12.34 8.45 -6.43
C PRO A 148 -13.63 9.24 -6.20
N ARG A 149 -14.61 8.61 -5.54
CA ARG A 149 -15.87 9.24 -5.15
C ARG A 149 -15.93 9.35 -3.63
N PRO A 150 -16.82 10.17 -3.05
CA PRO A 150 -17.08 10.10 -1.62
C PRO A 150 -17.52 8.68 -1.20
N PRO A 151 -17.07 8.18 -0.04
CA PRO A 151 -16.25 8.87 0.96
C PRO A 151 -14.73 8.89 0.69
N GLN A 152 -14.22 8.10 -0.27
CA GLN A 152 -12.78 7.99 -0.55
C GLN A 152 -12.14 9.31 -0.99
N ALA A 153 -12.79 10.07 -1.88
CA ALA A 153 -12.29 11.35 -2.36
C ALA A 153 -11.99 12.33 -1.21
N ALA A 154 -12.90 12.42 -0.25
CA ALA A 154 -12.73 13.29 0.91
C ALA A 154 -11.60 12.82 1.84
N ALA A 155 -11.36 11.50 1.93
CA ALA A 155 -10.25 10.93 2.68
C ALA A 155 -8.89 11.27 2.06
N ILE A 156 -8.79 11.16 0.73
CA ILE A 156 -7.60 11.56 -0.01
C ILE A 156 -7.32 13.06 0.19
N GLU A 157 -8.35 13.92 0.11
CA GLU A 157 -8.19 15.34 0.38
C GLU A 157 -7.74 15.64 1.82
N ALA A 158 -8.22 14.88 2.80
CA ALA A 158 -7.83 15.05 4.20
C ALA A 158 -6.35 14.67 4.42
N LEU A 159 -5.87 13.59 3.78
CA LEU A 159 -4.45 13.22 3.80
C LEU A 159 -3.59 14.32 3.18
N ASN A 160 -3.93 14.79 1.99
CA ASN A 160 -3.16 15.83 1.29
C ASN A 160 -3.15 17.19 2.00
N ALA A 161 -4.16 17.47 2.83
CA ALA A 161 -4.25 18.72 3.58
C ALA A 161 -3.46 18.71 4.89
N SER A 162 -3.00 17.54 5.35
CA SER A 162 -2.18 17.43 6.57
C SER A 162 -0.73 17.79 6.30
N SER A 163 -0.04 18.23 7.36
CA SER A 163 1.40 18.49 7.33
C SER A 163 2.27 17.24 7.49
N SER A 164 1.68 16.11 7.91
CA SER A 164 2.39 14.85 8.14
C SER A 164 2.72 14.14 6.82
N PRO A 165 3.83 13.38 6.75
CA PRO A 165 4.16 12.60 5.56
C PRO A 165 3.17 11.44 5.37
N VAL A 166 2.90 11.08 4.12
CA VAL A 166 2.04 9.93 3.76
C VAL A 166 2.89 8.80 3.17
N LEU A 167 2.72 7.59 3.69
CA LEU A 167 3.15 6.33 3.08
C LEU A 167 1.96 5.71 2.34
N ALA A 168 2.04 5.58 1.02
CA ALA A 168 1.04 4.86 0.24
C ALA A 168 1.31 3.35 0.22
N ILE A 169 0.27 2.55 0.43
CA ILE A 169 0.31 1.10 0.24
C ILE A 169 0.03 0.78 -1.22
N ASP A 170 0.95 0.04 -1.81
CA ASP A 170 0.90 -0.50 -3.17
C ASP A 170 1.02 0.55 -4.28
N VAL A 171 0.06 1.47 -4.34
CA VAL A 171 0.01 2.65 -5.20
C VAL A 171 -0.69 3.79 -4.46
N PRO A 172 -0.33 5.07 -4.66
CA PRO A 172 -1.10 6.18 -4.10
C PRO A 172 -2.57 6.11 -4.52
N SER A 173 -3.49 6.20 -3.56
CA SER A 173 -4.91 6.19 -3.85
C SER A 173 -5.28 7.32 -4.81
N GLY A 174 -5.97 6.98 -5.91
CA GLY A 174 -6.27 7.90 -7.01
C GLY A 174 -5.40 7.71 -8.25
N LEU A 175 -4.35 6.88 -8.18
CA LEU A 175 -3.51 6.52 -9.32
C LEU A 175 -3.96 5.17 -9.93
N ASP A 176 -4.10 5.11 -11.26
CA ASP A 176 -4.26 3.83 -11.97
C ASP A 176 -2.93 3.05 -11.98
N ALA A 177 -2.94 1.87 -11.38
CA ALA A 177 -1.78 0.99 -11.24
C ALA A 177 -1.20 0.47 -12.56
N THR A 178 -2.00 0.46 -13.63
CA THR A 178 -1.62 -0.04 -14.95
C THR A 178 -1.13 1.09 -15.85
N THR A 179 -1.94 2.12 -16.02
CA THR A 179 -1.68 3.19 -17.01
C THR A 179 -0.85 4.33 -16.42
N GLY A 180 -0.91 4.52 -15.11
CA GLY A 180 -0.39 5.71 -14.44
C GLY A 180 -1.29 6.92 -14.58
N GLU A 181 -2.52 6.77 -15.09
CA GLU A 181 -3.51 7.85 -15.11
C GLU A 181 -3.75 8.35 -13.68
N VAL A 182 -3.65 9.67 -13.52
CA VAL A 182 -3.86 10.34 -12.24
C VAL A 182 -5.29 10.83 -12.21
N PHE A 183 -6.09 10.29 -11.31
CA PHE A 183 -7.44 10.79 -11.08
C PHE A 183 -7.46 11.85 -9.99
N THR A 184 -8.45 12.76 -10.04
CA THR A 184 -8.62 13.78 -9.00
C THR A 184 -9.75 13.37 -8.05
N PRO A 185 -9.54 13.38 -6.72
CA PRO A 185 -8.26 13.62 -6.04
C PRO A 185 -7.33 12.38 -6.06
N SER A 186 -6.01 12.62 -5.95
CA SER A 186 -4.98 11.59 -5.76
C SER A 186 -4.11 11.91 -4.56
N VAL A 187 -3.65 10.88 -3.84
CA VAL A 187 -2.72 11.03 -2.71
C VAL A 187 -1.35 11.52 -3.20
N LEU A 188 -0.80 12.49 -2.48
CA LEU A 188 0.58 12.94 -2.61
C LEU A 188 1.43 12.23 -1.56
N ALA A 189 2.09 11.14 -1.95
CA ALA A 189 2.85 10.32 -1.02
C ALA A 189 4.28 10.86 -0.84
N ALA A 190 4.77 10.85 0.40
CA ALA A 190 6.19 11.04 0.69
C ALA A 190 6.98 9.77 0.31
N ALA A 191 6.36 8.60 0.45
CA ALA A 191 6.88 7.33 -0.05
C ALA A 191 5.74 6.37 -0.41
N THR A 192 6.04 5.37 -1.24
CA THR A 192 5.12 4.28 -1.59
C THR A 192 5.80 2.94 -1.34
N CYS A 193 5.13 2.05 -0.60
CA CYS A 193 5.54 0.66 -0.43
C CYS A 193 4.75 -0.22 -1.41
N THR A 194 5.31 -0.46 -2.60
CA THR A 194 4.72 -1.30 -3.63
C THR A 194 4.93 -2.79 -3.34
N LEU A 195 3.89 -3.60 -3.45
CA LEU A 195 3.93 -5.04 -3.14
C LEU A 195 4.17 -5.90 -4.39
N VAL A 196 4.84 -7.05 -4.23
CA VAL A 196 5.21 -8.04 -5.28
C VAL A 196 6.23 -7.53 -6.29
N GLY A 197 5.98 -6.36 -6.86
CA GLY A 197 6.81 -5.67 -7.84
C GLY A 197 6.26 -4.26 -8.08
N VAL A 198 7.06 -3.42 -8.74
CA VAL A 198 6.60 -2.08 -9.11
C VAL A 198 5.47 -2.17 -10.13
N LYS A 199 4.37 -1.45 -9.85
CA LYS A 199 3.25 -1.28 -10.78
C LYS A 199 3.67 -0.49 -12.02
N ALA A 200 3.16 -0.87 -13.19
CA ALA A 200 3.44 -0.19 -14.45
C ALA A 200 3.12 1.31 -14.40
N GLY A 201 2.02 1.68 -13.75
CA GLY A 201 1.59 3.07 -13.56
C GLY A 201 2.52 3.90 -12.67
N LEU A 202 3.21 3.29 -11.70
CA LEU A 202 4.20 3.99 -10.85
C LEU A 202 5.44 4.43 -11.63
N TRP A 203 5.78 3.71 -12.70
CA TRP A 203 6.84 4.16 -13.60
C TRP A 203 6.42 5.35 -14.46
N ALA A 204 5.13 5.46 -14.78
CA ALA A 204 4.59 6.56 -15.58
C ALA A 204 4.36 7.83 -14.73
N SER A 205 3.94 7.67 -13.47
CA SER A 205 3.50 8.78 -12.60
C SER A 205 4.21 8.78 -11.25
N ARG A 206 5.55 8.71 -11.29
CA ARG A 206 6.40 8.60 -10.10
C ARG A 206 6.31 9.80 -9.15
N ALA A 207 5.94 10.99 -9.64
CA ALA A 207 5.92 12.22 -8.85
C ALA A 207 4.94 12.15 -7.66
N LEU A 208 3.86 11.38 -7.76
CA LEU A 208 2.88 11.19 -6.68
C LEU A 208 3.31 10.14 -5.65
N ALA A 209 4.27 9.29 -6.01
CA ALA A 209 4.66 8.13 -5.23
C ALA A 209 5.78 8.42 -4.22
N GLY A 210 6.45 9.57 -4.34
CA GLY A 210 7.60 9.93 -3.52
C GLY A 210 8.75 8.92 -3.65
N ASP A 211 9.41 8.62 -2.53
CA ASP A 211 10.39 7.54 -2.46
C ASP A 211 9.70 6.19 -2.66
N LEU A 212 10.21 5.39 -3.59
CA LEU A 212 9.58 4.12 -3.95
C LEU A 212 10.32 2.95 -3.30
N TRP A 213 9.59 2.13 -2.57
CA TRP A 213 10.08 0.90 -1.95
C TRP A 213 9.29 -0.30 -2.50
N VAL A 214 9.97 -1.41 -2.80
CA VAL A 214 9.31 -2.65 -3.22
C VAL A 214 9.46 -3.70 -2.14
N ALA A 215 8.34 -4.29 -1.75
CA ALA A 215 8.27 -5.36 -0.78
C ALA A 215 8.04 -6.71 -1.46
N ASP A 216 8.92 -7.66 -1.18
CA ASP A 216 8.64 -9.07 -1.41
C ASP A 216 7.60 -9.57 -0.40
N ILE A 217 6.47 -10.04 -0.88
CA ILE A 217 5.40 -10.62 -0.04
C ILE A 217 5.35 -12.15 -0.11
N GLY A 218 6.35 -12.77 -0.71
CA GLY A 218 6.44 -14.23 -0.84
C GLY A 218 5.57 -14.80 -1.95
N MET A 219 5.34 -14.03 -3.03
CA MET A 219 4.59 -14.52 -4.20
C MET A 219 5.28 -15.78 -4.78
N PRO A 220 4.63 -16.97 -4.78
CA PRO A 220 5.30 -18.21 -5.10
C PRO A 220 5.81 -18.26 -6.54
N ARG A 221 6.99 -18.86 -6.75
CA ARG A 221 7.55 -19.06 -8.09
C ARG A 221 6.59 -19.78 -9.04
N ALA A 222 5.84 -20.77 -8.53
CA ALA A 222 4.85 -21.49 -9.31
C ALA A 222 3.69 -20.60 -9.81
N ALA A 223 3.30 -19.56 -9.07
CA ALA A 223 2.30 -18.59 -9.53
C ALA A 223 2.83 -17.75 -10.70
N TRP A 224 4.08 -17.27 -10.61
CA TRP A 224 4.75 -16.58 -11.72
C TRP A 224 4.82 -17.43 -12.98
N ASP A 225 5.28 -18.68 -12.84
CA ASP A 225 5.41 -19.62 -13.96
C ASP A 225 4.04 -19.93 -14.59
N ALA A 226 2.99 -20.11 -13.78
CA ALA A 226 1.62 -20.36 -14.25
C ALA A 226 1.04 -19.18 -15.06
N CYS A 227 1.37 -17.94 -14.68
CA CYS A 227 0.96 -16.74 -15.42
C CYS A 227 1.84 -16.43 -16.64
N GLY A 228 2.94 -17.17 -16.86
CA GLY A 228 3.92 -16.84 -17.89
C GLY A 228 4.64 -15.51 -17.62
N LEU A 229 4.73 -15.10 -16.36
CA LEU A 229 5.36 -13.86 -15.91
C LEU A 229 6.74 -14.15 -15.31
N THR A 230 7.65 -13.17 -15.38
CA THR A 230 8.99 -13.28 -14.78
C THR A 230 9.05 -12.47 -13.47
N PRO A 231 9.46 -13.07 -12.34
CA PRO A 231 9.61 -12.35 -11.09
C PRO A 231 10.74 -11.31 -11.19
N PRO A 232 10.62 -10.14 -10.52
CA PRO A 232 11.70 -9.16 -10.47
C PRO A 232 12.97 -9.73 -9.83
N THR A 233 14.14 -9.43 -10.37
CA THR A 233 15.39 -10.07 -9.89
C THR A 233 15.78 -9.64 -8.49
N ASP A 234 15.47 -8.41 -8.09
CA ASP A 234 15.96 -7.81 -6.83
C ASP A 234 14.91 -7.86 -5.72
N VAL A 235 13.69 -8.36 -6.00
CA VAL A 235 12.57 -8.47 -5.05
C VAL A 235 12.40 -9.93 -4.68
N ARG A 236 13.12 -10.37 -3.64
CA ARG A 236 13.18 -11.78 -3.22
C ARG A 236 13.59 -11.92 -1.75
N ALA A 237 13.33 -13.09 -1.18
CA ALA A 237 13.75 -13.47 0.18
C ALA A 237 13.24 -12.51 1.29
N GLY A 238 12.03 -11.98 1.14
CA GLY A 238 11.40 -11.06 2.11
C GLY A 238 12.02 -9.66 2.12
N ALA A 239 12.76 -9.30 1.07
CA ALA A 239 13.41 -8.00 0.98
C ALA A 239 12.39 -6.85 0.90
N LEU A 240 12.75 -5.72 1.52
CA LEU A 240 12.13 -4.42 1.34
C LEU A 240 13.22 -3.52 0.75
N VAL A 241 13.10 -3.17 -0.53
CA VAL A 241 14.19 -2.55 -1.30
C VAL A 241 13.78 -1.17 -1.82
N SER A 242 14.66 -0.19 -1.67
CA SER A 242 14.46 1.12 -2.28
C SER A 242 14.72 1.04 -3.79
N VAL A 243 13.83 1.64 -4.59
CA VAL A 243 13.92 1.70 -6.04
C VAL A 243 14.58 3.02 -6.44
N PRO A 244 15.71 3.01 -7.15
CA PRO A 244 16.37 4.24 -7.60
C PRO A 244 15.45 5.12 -8.46
N SER A 245 15.54 6.43 -8.29
CA SER A 245 14.76 7.43 -9.05
C SER A 245 15.21 7.62 -10.50
N GLY A 246 16.24 6.89 -10.95
CA GLY A 246 16.83 7.04 -12.29
C GLY A 246 17.59 8.36 -12.51
N THR A 247 17.56 9.29 -11.55
CA THR A 247 18.31 10.55 -11.54
C THR A 247 19.59 10.43 -10.70
N SER A 248 20.38 9.37 -10.91
CA SER A 248 21.78 9.44 -10.50
C SER A 248 22.47 10.40 -11.47
N LYS A 249 22.67 11.65 -11.05
CA LYS A 249 23.69 12.50 -11.67
C LYS A 249 24.99 11.72 -11.53
N MET A 250 25.52 11.26 -12.67
CA MET A 250 26.94 10.94 -12.79
C MET A 250 27.70 12.20 -12.36
N SER A 251 28.25 12.19 -11.16
CA SER A 251 29.33 13.07 -10.74
C SER A 251 30.66 12.42 -11.10
#